data_AF-A0A160PI71-F1
#
_entry.id   AF-A0A160PI71-F1
#
_cell.length_a   1.000
_cell.length_b   1.000
_cell.length_c   1.000
_cell.angle_alpha   90.00
_cell.angle_beta   90.00
_cell.angle_gamma   90.00
#
_symmetry.space_group_name_H-M   'P 1'
#
loop_
_entity.id
_entity.type
_entity.pdbx_description
1 polymer ?
#
loop_
_entity_poly.entity_id
_entity_poly.type
_entity_poly.pdbx_seq_one_letter_code
_entity_poly.pdbx_strand_id
1 'polypeptide(L)'
;MREAARNCAARVFPRTGADVLAEALPFLLERMHEWQRWQEDGAGNRAILDDLMTRPEVCERLVERLSTARGGRMGHLLRRACRWPGLDPFLPDLARRAFLPSVRAYALRFLIEERATWPEGYRREWVDKSYGLARRVRVIGERRFVRSSDVETLVVQGAQDRSAIVRRVAGDALVRHRSGLDDAMLALVRQLADDKSPSVRERATFILKERAAR
;
A
#
# COMPACT_ATOMS: atom_id res chain seq x y z
N MET A 1 -29.00 -18.22 -6.89
CA MET A 1 -28.52 -17.53 -5.66
C MET A 1 -27.44 -16.47 -5.94
N ARG A 2 -26.45 -16.71 -6.82
CA ARG A 2 -25.36 -15.73 -7.13
C ARG A 2 -25.87 -14.42 -7.75
N GLU A 3 -26.65 -14.53 -8.81
CA GLU A 3 -27.25 -13.37 -9.48
C GLU A 3 -28.19 -12.60 -8.55
N ALA A 4 -29.00 -13.30 -7.75
CA ALA A 4 -29.85 -12.67 -6.74
C ALA A 4 -29.05 -11.87 -5.69
N ALA A 5 -27.91 -12.38 -5.21
CA ALA A 5 -27.03 -11.66 -4.30
C ALA A 5 -26.37 -10.44 -4.96
N ARG A 6 -25.92 -10.57 -6.22
CA ARG A 6 -25.38 -9.43 -6.99
C ARG A 6 -26.45 -8.36 -7.25
N ASN A 7 -27.64 -8.77 -7.70
CA ASN A 7 -28.78 -7.87 -7.93
C ASN A 7 -29.22 -7.20 -6.63
N CYS A 8 -29.15 -7.92 -5.50
CA CYS A 8 -29.39 -7.34 -4.19
C CYS A 8 -28.32 -6.28 -3.85
N ALA A 9 -27.04 -6.61 -4.00
CA ALA A 9 -25.94 -5.69 -3.74
C ALA A 9 -26.03 -4.43 -4.64
N ALA A 10 -26.23 -4.61 -5.94
CA ALA A 10 -26.42 -3.52 -6.90
C ALA A 10 -27.62 -2.62 -6.56
N ARG A 11 -28.69 -3.18 -5.97
CA ARG A 11 -29.87 -2.42 -5.55
C ARG A 11 -29.72 -1.74 -4.18
N VAL A 12 -29.03 -2.38 -3.25
CA VAL A 12 -28.97 -1.96 -1.84
C VAL A 12 -27.77 -1.05 -1.57
N PHE A 13 -26.60 -1.37 -2.11
CA PHE A 13 -25.37 -0.64 -1.82
C PHE A 13 -25.42 0.85 -2.18
N PRO A 14 -25.98 1.28 -3.34
CA PRO A 14 -26.11 2.71 -3.66
C PRO A 14 -26.95 3.48 -2.63
N ARG A 15 -27.89 2.81 -1.96
CA ARG A 15 -28.79 3.40 -0.95
C ARG A 15 -28.29 3.23 0.48
N THR A 16 -27.20 2.48 0.66
CA THR A 16 -26.62 2.24 1.98
C THR A 16 -25.72 3.41 2.37
N GLY A 17 -25.85 3.85 3.62
CA GLY A 17 -25.04 4.92 4.19
C GLY A 17 -23.54 4.57 4.20
N ALA A 18 -22.71 5.61 4.08
CA ALA A 18 -21.25 5.45 3.97
C ALA A 18 -20.63 4.75 5.18
N ASP A 19 -21.10 5.03 6.39
CA ASP A 19 -20.58 4.42 7.63
C ASP A 19 -20.75 2.90 7.61
N VAL A 20 -21.95 2.42 7.25
CA VAL A 20 -22.27 0.98 7.16
C VAL A 20 -21.38 0.29 6.12
N LEU A 21 -21.18 0.95 4.97
CA LEU A 21 -20.32 0.41 3.90
C LEU A 21 -18.84 0.40 4.32
N ALA A 22 -18.36 1.46 4.96
CA ALA A 22 -16.99 1.54 5.47
C ALA A 22 -16.71 0.53 6.59
N GLU A 23 -17.74 0.12 7.33
CA GLU A 23 -17.64 -0.98 8.29
C GLU A 23 -17.53 -2.36 7.63
N ALA A 24 -18.27 -2.57 6.54
CA ALA A 24 -18.28 -3.83 5.81
C ALA A 24 -17.06 -4.01 4.89
N LEU A 25 -16.55 -2.92 4.32
CA LEU A 25 -15.46 -2.92 3.33
C LEU A 25 -14.19 -3.67 3.77
N PRO A 26 -13.68 -3.53 5.02
CA PRO A 26 -12.54 -4.31 5.47
C PRO A 26 -12.72 -5.82 5.28
N PHE A 27 -13.90 -6.33 5.63
CA PHE A 27 -14.23 -7.74 5.48
C PHE A 27 -14.31 -8.15 4.02
N LEU A 28 -14.97 -7.33 3.18
CA LEU A 28 -15.08 -7.57 1.75
C LEU A 28 -13.70 -7.61 1.09
N LEU A 29 -12.91 -6.55 1.26
CA LEU A 29 -11.58 -6.40 0.65
C LEU A 29 -10.60 -7.49 1.10
N GLU A 30 -10.62 -7.89 2.38
CA GLU A 30 -9.77 -8.99 2.86
C GLU A 30 -10.14 -10.32 2.19
N ARG A 31 -11.42 -10.67 2.09
CA ARG A 31 -11.87 -11.99 1.61
C ARG A 31 -11.95 -12.13 0.08
N MET A 32 -11.96 -11.01 -0.66
CA MET A 32 -12.04 -11.01 -2.13
C MET A 32 -11.08 -11.97 -2.84
N HIS A 33 -9.83 -12.06 -2.35
CA HIS A 33 -8.79 -12.87 -2.98
C HIS A 33 -8.86 -14.37 -2.65
N GLU A 34 -9.56 -14.74 -1.57
CA GLU A 34 -9.76 -16.13 -1.16
C GLU A 34 -10.94 -16.77 -1.90
N TRP A 35 -11.83 -15.94 -2.43
CA TRP A 35 -12.93 -16.41 -3.24
C TRP A 35 -12.40 -16.65 -4.65
N GLN A 36 -11.80 -17.82 -4.89
CA GLN A 36 -11.46 -18.31 -6.26
C GLN A 36 -12.63 -18.09 -7.24
N ARG A 37 -13.85 -18.17 -6.72
CA ARG A 37 -15.13 -17.99 -7.41
C ARG A 37 -15.46 -16.52 -7.75
N TRP A 38 -14.83 -15.54 -7.12
CA TRP A 38 -14.90 -14.12 -7.51
C TRP A 38 -14.05 -13.87 -8.76
N GLN A 39 -13.00 -14.66 -9.01
CA GLN A 39 -12.17 -14.50 -10.23
C GLN A 39 -12.90 -14.99 -11.49
N GLU A 40 -13.72 -16.04 -11.38
CA GLU A 40 -14.50 -16.63 -12.50
C GLU A 40 -15.68 -15.74 -12.94
N ASP A 41 -16.38 -15.11 -11.99
CA ASP A 41 -17.47 -14.14 -12.22
C ASP A 41 -16.96 -12.67 -12.23
N GLY A 42 -15.65 -12.47 -12.41
CA GLY A 42 -14.89 -11.33 -11.89
C GLY A 42 -15.19 -9.95 -12.45
N ALA A 43 -15.95 -9.83 -13.53
CA ALA A 43 -16.39 -8.54 -14.05
C ALA A 43 -17.52 -7.93 -13.19
N GLY A 44 -18.60 -8.70 -12.94
CA GLY A 44 -19.80 -8.17 -12.29
C GLY A 44 -19.60 -7.84 -10.81
N ASN A 45 -18.88 -8.68 -10.07
CA ASN A 45 -18.61 -8.41 -8.66
C ASN A 45 -17.56 -7.29 -8.46
N ARG A 46 -16.68 -7.08 -9.45
CA ARG A 46 -15.71 -5.97 -9.41
C ARG A 46 -16.41 -4.65 -9.65
N ALA A 47 -17.35 -4.59 -10.60
CA ALA A 47 -18.16 -3.41 -10.86
C ALA A 47 -18.87 -2.89 -9.60
N ILE A 48 -19.42 -3.78 -8.77
CA ILE A 48 -20.07 -3.38 -7.50
C ILE A 48 -19.10 -2.66 -6.55
N LEU A 49 -17.86 -3.13 -6.45
CA LEU A 49 -16.85 -2.48 -5.60
C LEU A 49 -16.29 -1.22 -6.24
N ASP A 50 -16.15 -1.21 -7.57
CA ASP A 50 -15.77 -0.01 -8.31
C ASP A 50 -16.80 1.10 -8.05
N ASP A 51 -18.10 0.80 -8.15
CA ASP A 51 -19.19 1.74 -7.84
C ASP A 51 -19.20 2.19 -6.38
N LEU A 52 -18.82 1.32 -5.44
CA LEU A 52 -18.69 1.72 -4.03
C LEU A 52 -17.50 2.66 -3.80
N MET A 53 -16.39 2.39 -4.47
CA MET A 53 -15.13 3.11 -4.27
C MET A 53 -15.01 4.37 -5.15
N THR A 54 -15.99 4.63 -6.02
CA THR A 54 -16.17 5.94 -6.69
C THR A 54 -16.90 6.96 -5.81
N ARG A 55 -17.60 6.50 -4.76
CA ARG A 55 -18.31 7.37 -3.81
C ARG A 55 -17.33 8.05 -2.85
N PRO A 56 -17.17 9.39 -2.91
CA PRO A 56 -16.20 10.10 -2.07
C PRO A 56 -16.44 9.87 -0.57
N GLU A 57 -17.70 9.89 -0.14
CA GLU A 57 -18.07 9.72 1.26
C GLU A 57 -17.70 8.34 1.81
N VAL A 58 -17.71 7.30 0.96
CA VAL A 58 -17.26 5.94 1.34
C VAL A 58 -15.75 5.91 1.51
N CYS A 59 -15.02 6.57 0.61
CA CYS A 59 -13.57 6.70 0.70
C CYS A 59 -13.15 7.48 1.95
N GLU A 60 -13.80 8.60 2.24
CA GLU A 60 -13.57 9.42 3.43
C GLU A 60 -13.74 8.61 4.73
N ARG A 61 -14.84 7.85 4.85
CA ARG A 61 -15.07 6.99 6.03
C ARG A 61 -14.08 5.85 6.15
N LEU A 62 -13.66 5.26 5.03
CA LEU A 62 -12.60 4.28 5.03
C LEU A 62 -11.25 4.89 5.48
N VAL A 63 -10.94 6.11 5.05
CA VAL A 63 -9.73 6.86 5.44
C VAL A 63 -9.78 7.23 6.92
N GLU A 64 -10.92 7.68 7.44
CA GLU A 64 -11.13 7.95 8.87
C GLU A 64 -10.80 6.70 9.70
N ARG A 65 -11.30 5.54 9.27
CA ARG A 65 -11.00 4.25 9.91
C ARG A 65 -9.52 3.88 9.82
N LEU A 66 -8.89 4.03 8.65
CA LEU A 66 -7.46 3.77 8.47
C LEU A 66 -6.58 4.68 9.34
N SER A 67 -7.01 5.92 9.55
CA SER A 67 -6.29 6.94 10.31
C SER A 67 -6.37 6.69 11.82
N THR A 68 -7.55 6.34 12.31
CA THR A 68 -7.86 6.26 13.75
C THR A 68 -7.68 4.87 14.36
N ALA A 69 -7.68 3.82 13.54
CA ALA A 69 -7.53 2.45 14.01
C ALA A 69 -6.24 2.26 14.83
N ARG A 70 -6.38 1.62 15.99
CA ARG A 70 -5.27 1.35 16.91
C ARG A 70 -4.70 -0.06 16.82
N GLY A 71 -5.29 -0.91 16.00
CA GLY A 71 -4.88 -2.31 15.82
C GLY A 71 -5.44 -2.93 14.54
N GLY A 72 -5.11 -4.20 14.33
CA GLY A 72 -5.54 -4.97 13.16
C GLY A 72 -4.67 -4.74 11.91
N ARG A 73 -5.09 -5.36 10.81
CA ARG A 73 -4.32 -5.41 9.55
C ARG A 73 -4.57 -4.18 8.64
N MET A 74 -4.65 -2.99 9.22
CA MET A 74 -5.03 -1.78 8.47
C MET A 74 -4.03 -1.39 7.38
N GLY A 75 -2.74 -1.68 7.55
CA GLY A 75 -1.77 -1.52 6.46
C GLY A 75 -2.08 -2.45 5.26
N HIS A 76 -2.53 -3.68 5.52
CA HIS A 76 -2.96 -4.58 4.44
C HIS A 76 -4.26 -4.13 3.80
N LEU A 77 -5.19 -3.57 4.58
CA LEU A 77 -6.42 -2.98 4.09
C LEU A 77 -6.13 -1.80 3.15
N LEU A 78 -5.32 -0.83 3.58
CA LEU A 78 -4.87 0.28 2.73
C LEU A 78 -4.25 -0.23 1.43
N ARG A 79 -3.36 -1.23 1.55
CA ARG A 79 -2.71 -1.84 0.39
C ARG A 79 -3.68 -2.54 -0.58
N ARG A 80 -4.89 -2.91 -0.15
CA ARG A 80 -5.93 -3.43 -1.06
C ARG A 80 -6.80 -2.32 -1.61
N ALA A 81 -7.17 -1.36 -0.76
CA ALA A 81 -8.02 -0.24 -1.10
C ALA A 81 -7.35 0.75 -2.07
N CYS A 82 -6.02 0.83 -2.10
CA CYS A 82 -5.29 1.70 -3.02
C CYS A 82 -5.42 1.31 -4.51
N ARG A 83 -6.04 0.16 -4.79
CA ARG A 83 -6.51 -0.19 -6.14
C ARG A 83 -7.38 0.93 -6.73
N TRP A 84 -8.20 1.56 -5.91
CA TRP A 84 -9.11 2.62 -6.32
C TRP A 84 -8.48 4.01 -6.09
N PRO A 85 -8.62 4.95 -7.04
CA PRO A 85 -7.99 6.26 -6.98
C PRO A 85 -8.61 7.20 -5.93
N GLY A 86 -9.82 6.92 -5.43
CA GLY A 86 -10.48 7.75 -4.42
C GLY A 86 -9.71 7.92 -3.12
N LEU A 87 -8.72 7.06 -2.85
CA LEU A 87 -7.86 7.16 -1.65
C LEU A 87 -6.62 8.04 -1.87
N ASP A 88 -6.24 8.33 -3.11
CA ASP A 88 -4.98 9.02 -3.42
C ASP A 88 -4.85 10.39 -2.74
N PRO A 89 -5.89 11.25 -2.72
CA PRO A 89 -5.81 12.55 -2.06
C PRO A 89 -5.47 12.47 -0.57
N PHE A 90 -5.78 11.34 0.08
CA PHE A 90 -5.62 11.14 1.51
C PHE A 90 -4.29 10.47 1.90
N LEU A 91 -3.52 9.96 0.92
CA LEU A 91 -2.24 9.30 1.18
C LEU A 91 -1.24 10.18 1.95
N PRO A 92 -1.08 11.50 1.66
CA PRO A 92 -0.15 12.35 2.42
C PRO A 92 -0.52 12.42 3.91
N ASP A 93 -1.80 12.55 4.21
CA ASP A 93 -2.29 12.63 5.59
C ASP A 93 -2.18 11.28 6.31
N LEU A 94 -2.48 10.18 5.62
CA LEU A 94 -2.25 8.83 6.14
C LEU A 94 -0.77 8.59 6.43
N ALA A 95 0.14 9.01 5.54
CA ALA A 95 1.58 8.87 5.72
C ALA A 95 2.09 9.62 6.95
N ARG A 96 1.47 10.76 7.28
CA ARG A 96 1.90 11.64 8.37
C ARG A 96 1.26 11.31 9.72
N ARG A 97 -0.04 11.03 9.72
CA ARG A 97 -0.87 11.07 10.94
C ARG A 97 -1.49 9.73 11.33
N ALA A 98 -1.55 8.73 10.45
CA ALA A 98 -2.19 7.46 10.78
C ALA A 98 -1.56 6.85 12.04
N PHE A 99 -2.40 6.36 12.96
CA PHE A 99 -1.92 5.85 14.24
C PHE A 99 -0.97 4.65 14.05
N LEU A 100 -1.39 3.71 13.20
CA LEU A 100 -0.63 2.48 12.92
C LEU A 100 0.56 2.75 11.99
N PRO A 101 1.80 2.39 12.38
CA PRO A 101 2.98 2.56 11.55
C PRO A 101 2.91 1.82 10.21
N SER A 102 2.19 0.69 10.14
CA SER A 102 2.01 -0.06 8.90
C SER A 102 1.21 0.72 7.85
N VAL A 103 0.22 1.53 8.28
CA VAL A 103 -0.55 2.41 7.40
C VAL A 103 0.35 3.54 6.90
N ARG A 104 1.07 4.21 7.81
CA ARG A 104 2.03 5.27 7.46
C ARG A 104 3.08 4.78 6.47
N ALA A 105 3.67 3.61 6.71
CA ALA A 105 4.70 3.03 5.86
C ALA A 105 4.19 2.73 4.43
N TYR A 106 2.98 2.16 4.29
CA TYR A 106 2.43 1.90 2.96
C TYR A 106 2.05 3.18 2.22
N ALA A 107 1.41 4.13 2.89
CA ALA A 107 1.06 5.43 2.30
C ALA A 107 2.31 6.18 1.83
N LEU A 108 3.33 6.26 2.68
CA LEU A 108 4.61 6.88 2.36
C LEU A 108 5.28 6.19 1.15
N ARG A 109 5.32 4.86 1.15
CA ARG A 109 5.92 4.11 0.05
C ARG A 109 5.20 4.35 -1.28
N PHE A 110 3.87 4.40 -1.26
CA PHE A 110 3.09 4.67 -2.47
C PHE A 110 3.39 6.07 -3.02
N LEU A 111 3.49 7.08 -2.14
CA LEU A 111 3.82 8.45 -2.53
C LEU A 111 5.23 8.53 -3.13
N ILE A 112 6.23 7.94 -2.46
CA ILE A 112 7.61 7.94 -2.94
C ILE A 112 7.73 7.24 -4.31
N GLU A 113 7.04 6.11 -4.48
CA GLU A 113 7.10 5.32 -5.72
C GLU A 113 6.14 5.80 -6.82
N GLU A 114 5.29 6.82 -6.56
CA GLU A 114 4.20 7.26 -7.46
C GLU A 114 3.33 6.11 -7.96
N ARG A 115 3.18 5.08 -7.11
CA ARG A 115 2.58 3.82 -7.50
C ARG A 115 1.95 3.10 -6.32
N ALA A 116 0.66 2.87 -6.43
CA ALA A 116 -0.09 1.98 -5.57
C ALA A 116 0.15 0.53 -6.01
N THR A 117 0.38 -0.38 -5.06
CA THR A 117 0.57 -1.81 -5.33
C THR A 117 -0.27 -2.67 -4.39
N TRP A 118 -0.97 -3.66 -4.94
CA TRP A 118 -1.84 -4.55 -4.19
C TRP A 118 -1.65 -6.02 -4.60
N PRO A 119 -1.97 -6.99 -3.73
CA PRO A 119 -1.94 -8.39 -4.12
C PRO A 119 -3.17 -8.78 -4.94
N GLU A 120 -2.97 -9.38 -6.10
CA GLU A 120 -4.07 -9.87 -6.95
C GLU A 120 -4.31 -11.38 -6.84
N GLY A 121 -3.33 -12.10 -6.32
CA GLY A 121 -3.42 -13.54 -6.12
C GLY A 121 -2.09 -14.23 -6.33
N TYR A 122 -2.14 -15.45 -6.87
CA TYR A 122 -0.98 -16.27 -7.16
C TYR A 122 -1.09 -16.87 -8.56
N ARG A 123 0.02 -16.92 -9.28
CA ARG A 123 0.18 -17.68 -10.52
C ARG A 123 1.14 -18.85 -10.30
N ARG A 124 0.98 -19.92 -11.08
CA ARG A 124 1.97 -21.01 -11.14
C ARG A 124 3.03 -20.66 -12.16
N GLU A 125 4.29 -20.67 -11.76
CA GLU A 125 5.44 -20.58 -12.65
C GLU A 125 6.15 -21.94 -12.66
N TRP A 126 6.38 -22.50 -13.84
CA TRP A 126 7.20 -23.69 -13.99
C TRP A 126 8.65 -23.33 -13.68
N VAL A 127 9.25 -24.06 -12.75
CA VAL A 127 10.67 -24.01 -12.45
C VAL A 127 11.40 -24.99 -13.37
N ASP A 128 10.82 -26.18 -13.53
CA ASP A 128 11.29 -27.19 -14.47
C ASP A 128 10.09 -27.98 -15.00
N LYS A 129 9.86 -27.91 -16.33
CA LYS A 129 8.73 -28.60 -16.96
C LYS A 129 8.96 -30.10 -17.09
N SER A 130 10.20 -30.54 -17.25
CA SER A 130 10.58 -31.94 -17.47
C SER A 130 10.41 -32.76 -16.18
N TYR A 131 10.68 -32.14 -15.03
CA TYR A 131 10.47 -32.74 -13.71
C TYR A 131 9.14 -32.38 -13.05
N GLY A 132 8.26 -31.64 -13.74
CA GLY A 132 6.95 -31.24 -13.19
C GLY A 132 7.04 -30.27 -12.00
N LEU A 133 8.16 -29.56 -11.82
CA LEU A 133 8.38 -28.65 -10.72
C LEU A 133 7.81 -27.26 -11.04
N ALA A 134 6.86 -26.80 -10.22
CA ALA A 134 6.29 -25.46 -10.32
C ALA A 134 6.27 -24.77 -8.95
N ARG A 135 6.48 -23.45 -8.95
CA ARG A 135 6.37 -22.58 -7.78
C ARG A 135 5.15 -21.67 -7.88
N ARG A 136 4.54 -21.35 -6.75
CA ARG A 136 3.48 -20.33 -6.67
C ARG A 136 4.11 -18.96 -6.50
N VAL A 137 3.88 -18.05 -7.44
CA VAL A 137 4.38 -16.69 -7.40
C VAL A 137 3.23 -15.72 -7.20
N ARG A 138 3.41 -14.73 -6.32
CA ARG A 138 2.40 -13.72 -6.03
C ARG A 138 2.25 -12.78 -7.22
N VAL A 139 1.01 -12.58 -7.67
CA VAL A 139 0.67 -11.55 -8.65
C VAL A 139 0.45 -10.23 -7.91
N ILE A 140 1.14 -9.19 -8.36
CA ILE A 140 1.04 -7.83 -7.81
C ILE A 140 0.37 -6.95 -8.86
N GLY A 141 -0.78 -6.39 -8.52
CA GLY A 141 -1.42 -5.34 -9.29
C GLY A 141 -0.80 -4.00 -8.94
N GLU A 142 -0.78 -3.09 -9.90
CA GLU A 142 -0.25 -1.75 -9.73
C GLU A 142 -1.08 -0.68 -10.44
N ARG A 143 -1.05 0.53 -9.88
CA ARG A 143 -1.61 1.73 -10.50
C ARG A 143 -0.69 2.90 -10.21
N ARG A 144 -0.35 3.66 -11.25
CA ARG A 144 0.42 4.91 -11.10
C ARG A 144 -0.51 6.06 -10.74
N PHE A 145 0.02 7.02 -10.00
CA PHE A 145 -0.66 8.27 -9.68
C PHE A 145 0.38 9.37 -9.48
N VAL A 146 -0.06 10.62 -9.57
CA VAL A 146 0.82 11.78 -9.36
C VAL A 146 0.79 12.13 -7.87
N ARG A 147 1.96 12.15 -7.23
CA ARG A 147 2.09 12.58 -5.83
C ARG A 147 1.98 14.11 -5.74
N SER A 148 1.46 14.61 -4.63
CA SER A 148 1.36 16.05 -4.37
C SER A 148 2.59 16.64 -3.68
N SER A 149 3.44 15.80 -3.07
CA SER A 149 4.67 16.22 -2.38
C SER A 149 5.90 15.75 -3.15
N ASP A 150 6.98 16.54 -3.14
CA ASP A 150 8.26 16.12 -3.71
C ASP A 150 8.87 14.94 -2.92
N VAL A 151 9.79 14.22 -3.57
CA VAL A 151 10.39 13.00 -2.99
C VAL A 151 11.23 13.31 -1.77
N GLU A 152 11.96 14.43 -1.77
CA GLU A 152 12.83 14.83 -0.67
C GLU A 152 12.03 15.05 0.61
N THR A 153 10.94 15.83 0.54
CA THR A 153 10.02 16.04 1.66
C THR A 153 9.49 14.72 2.22
N LEU A 154 9.11 13.78 1.35
CA LEU A 154 8.62 12.47 1.75
C LEU A 154 9.72 11.63 2.43
N VAL A 155 10.94 11.64 1.90
CA VAL A 155 12.08 10.93 2.47
C VAL A 155 12.44 11.48 3.84
N VAL A 156 12.49 12.81 4.00
CA VAL A 156 12.70 13.47 5.31
C VAL A 156 11.62 13.06 6.30
N GLN A 157 10.33 13.16 5.91
CA GLN A 157 9.20 12.74 6.74
C GLN A 157 9.37 11.29 7.21
N GLY A 158 9.72 10.39 6.30
CA GLY A 158 9.91 8.98 6.60
C GLY A 158 11.09 8.72 7.54
N ALA A 159 12.22 9.39 7.31
CA ALA A 159 13.44 9.24 8.10
C ALA A 159 13.27 9.74 9.55
N GLN A 160 12.37 10.71 9.78
CA GLN A 160 12.06 11.25 11.10
C GLN A 160 10.93 10.50 11.83
N ASP A 161 10.29 9.50 11.21
CA ASP A 161 9.19 8.78 11.83
C ASP A 161 9.63 8.01 13.08
N ARG A 162 8.80 8.04 14.11
CA ARG A 162 9.02 7.31 15.37
C ARG A 162 9.19 5.79 15.19
N SER A 163 8.63 5.21 14.14
CA SER A 163 8.65 3.77 13.89
C SER A 163 9.72 3.37 12.87
N ALA A 164 10.52 2.36 13.25
CA ALA A 164 11.55 1.81 12.38
C ALA A 164 11.01 1.28 11.03
N ILE A 165 9.78 0.77 10.97
CA ILE A 165 9.21 0.29 9.70
C ILE A 165 9.00 1.41 8.68
N VAL A 166 8.69 2.62 9.14
CA VAL A 166 8.51 3.81 8.30
C VAL A 166 9.87 4.40 7.92
N ARG A 167 10.80 4.52 8.88
CA ARG A 167 12.18 4.95 8.57
C ARG A 167 12.87 4.02 7.57
N ARG A 168 12.57 2.72 7.62
CA ARG A 168 13.04 1.75 6.63
C ARG A 168 12.55 2.08 5.21
N VAL A 169 11.33 2.60 5.04
CA VAL A 169 10.81 3.03 3.73
C VAL A 169 11.61 4.23 3.20
N ALA A 170 11.98 5.18 4.06
CA ALA A 170 12.87 6.27 3.66
C ALA A 170 14.27 5.74 3.27
N GLY A 171 14.82 4.78 4.02
CA GLY A 171 16.06 4.10 3.66
C GLY A 171 15.98 3.38 2.32
N ASP A 172 14.87 2.67 2.02
CA ASP A 172 14.64 2.04 0.71
C ASP A 172 14.62 3.08 -0.43
N ALA A 173 14.01 4.24 -0.18
CA ALA A 173 13.98 5.34 -1.14
C ALA A 173 15.38 5.90 -1.40
N LEU A 174 16.17 6.16 -0.34
CA LEU A 174 17.55 6.62 -0.46
C LEU A 174 18.43 5.62 -1.23
N VAL A 175 18.27 4.33 -0.98
CA VAL A 175 18.97 3.27 -1.73
C VAL A 175 18.59 3.30 -3.21
N ARG A 176 17.31 3.52 -3.52
CA ARG A 176 16.84 3.60 -4.92
C ARG A 176 17.40 4.81 -5.64
N HIS A 177 17.52 5.96 -4.97
CA HIS A 177 17.97 7.23 -5.55
C HIS A 177 19.46 7.54 -5.26
N ARG A 178 20.23 6.55 -4.79
CA ARG A 178 21.60 6.73 -4.26
C ARG A 178 22.61 7.42 -5.19
N SER A 179 22.41 7.31 -6.50
CA SER A 179 23.28 7.94 -7.51
C SER A 179 23.12 9.45 -7.62
N GLY A 180 21.99 10.01 -7.15
CA GLY A 180 21.66 11.43 -7.25
C GLY A 180 21.40 12.11 -5.91
N LEU A 181 21.96 11.58 -4.81
CA LEU A 181 21.80 12.21 -3.49
C LEU A 181 22.68 13.45 -3.39
N ASP A 182 22.05 14.56 -3.02
CA ASP A 182 22.69 15.80 -2.60
C ASP A 182 23.20 15.73 -1.15
N ASP A 183 23.77 16.82 -0.66
CA ASP A 183 24.35 16.89 0.68
C ASP A 183 23.30 16.75 1.80
N ALA A 184 22.08 17.24 1.59
CA ALA A 184 20.99 17.13 2.56
C ALA A 184 20.55 15.67 2.72
N MET A 185 20.35 14.96 1.61
CA MET A 185 20.05 13.53 1.60
C MET A 185 21.19 12.69 2.16
N LEU A 186 22.45 13.09 1.94
CA LEU A 186 23.60 12.41 2.55
C LEU A 186 23.68 12.62 4.05
N ALA A 187 23.31 13.79 4.57
CA ALA A 187 23.17 14.01 6.00
C ALA A 187 22.12 13.06 6.60
N LEU A 188 20.97 12.87 5.94
CA LEU A 188 19.98 11.87 6.34
C LEU A 188 20.53 10.45 6.30
N VAL A 189 21.29 10.06 5.26
CA VAL A 189 21.93 8.74 5.20
C VAL A 189 22.85 8.51 6.41
N ARG A 190 23.68 9.50 6.76
CA ARG A 190 24.56 9.41 7.94
C ARG A 190 23.74 9.27 9.23
N GLN A 191 22.69 10.06 9.39
CA GLN A 191 21.77 9.94 10.53
C GLN A 191 21.15 8.53 10.61
N LEU A 192 20.71 7.95 9.48
CA LEU A 192 20.14 6.62 9.44
C LEU A 192 21.17 5.49 9.66
N ALA A 193 22.46 5.76 9.46
CA ALA A 193 23.53 4.81 9.77
C ALA A 193 23.67 4.56 11.29
N ASP A 194 23.26 5.53 12.11
CA ASP A 194 23.22 5.43 13.58
C ASP A 194 21.85 5.03 14.13
N ASP A 195 20.90 4.63 13.27
CA ASP A 195 19.54 4.26 13.69
C ASP A 195 19.55 3.08 14.68
N LYS A 196 18.62 3.07 15.65
CA LYS A 196 18.47 1.94 16.58
C LYS A 196 18.13 0.62 15.89
N SER A 197 17.43 0.67 14.75
CA SER A 197 17.01 -0.52 14.00
C SER A 197 18.11 -1.00 13.05
N PRO A 198 18.56 -2.27 13.14
CA PRO A 198 19.53 -2.85 12.21
C PRO A 198 19.11 -2.73 10.75
N SER A 199 17.83 -3.01 10.46
CA SER A 199 17.31 -2.97 9.08
C SER A 199 17.35 -1.58 8.44
N VAL A 200 17.30 -0.51 9.25
CA VAL A 200 17.45 0.87 8.79
C VAL A 200 18.94 1.18 8.57
N ARG A 201 19.80 0.85 9.54
CA ARG A 201 21.25 1.03 9.44
C ARG A 201 21.85 0.35 8.22
N GLU A 202 21.42 -0.88 7.91
CA GLU A 202 21.91 -1.65 6.77
C GLU A 202 21.76 -0.90 5.43
N ARG A 203 20.61 -0.24 5.22
CA ARG A 203 20.34 0.55 4.00
C ARG A 203 21.25 1.77 3.91
N ALA A 204 21.43 2.47 5.01
CA ALA A 204 22.34 3.62 5.07
C ALA A 204 23.80 3.20 4.85
N THR A 205 24.22 2.13 5.53
CA THR A 205 25.58 1.57 5.43
C THR A 205 25.88 1.11 4.01
N PHE A 206 24.91 0.50 3.32
CA PHE A 206 25.06 0.11 1.93
C PHE A 206 25.42 1.32 1.04
N ILE A 207 24.70 2.43 1.18
CA ILE A 207 24.96 3.65 0.41
C ILE A 207 26.35 4.22 0.73
N LEU A 208 26.73 4.27 2.01
CA LEU A 208 28.03 4.78 2.44
C LEU A 208 29.19 3.93 1.90
N LYS A 209 29.05 2.61 1.95
CA LYS A 209 30.05 1.67 1.40
C LYS A 209 30.21 1.80 -0.11
N GLU A 210 29.09 1.91 -0.84
CA GLU A 210 29.15 2.08 -2.30
C GLU A 210 29.85 3.38 -2.69
N ARG A 211 29.67 4.46 -1.91
CA ARG A 211 30.35 5.73 -2.16
C ARG A 211 31.83 5.72 -1.81
N ALA A 212 32.24 5.03 -0.75
CA ALA A 212 33.65 4.89 -0.38
C ALA A 212 34.46 4.03 -1.36
N ALA A 213 33.79 3.18 -2.14
CA ALA A 213 34.40 2.34 -3.16
C ALA A 213 34.53 3.02 -4.53
N ARG A 214 34.09 4.28 -4.67
CA ARG A 214 34.23 5.10 -5.88
C ARG A 214 35.33 6.14 -5.67
#